data_AF-A0A0G0FP49-F1
#
_entry.id   AF-A0A0G0FP49-F1
#
_cell.length_a   1.000
_cell.length_b   1.000
_cell.length_c   1.000
_cell.angle_alpha   90.00
_cell.angle_beta   90.00
_cell.angle_gamma   90.00
#
_symmetry.space_group_name_H-M   'P 1'
#
loop_
_entity.id
_entity.type
_entity.pdbx_description
1 polymer ?
#
loop_
_entity_poly.entity_id
_entity_poly.type
_entity_poly.pdbx_seq_one_letter_code
_entity_poly.pdbx_strand_id
1 'polypeptide(L)'
;MKKSVLLIFVLVLTVSVLSVIRTYVSNNIATSGVTLSLIEEEVASLKTENAVLSQKLYESSSLTNVASKASVLGFVDSQTSFVLNSGLPVAKR
;
A
#
# COMPACT_ATOMS: atom_id res chain seq x y z
N MET A 1 -27.52 -61.17 -10.70
CA MET A 1 -28.06 -60.16 -9.76
C MET A 1 -26.99 -59.61 -8.80
N LYS A 2 -26.22 -60.44 -8.09
CA LYS A 2 -25.17 -59.96 -7.14
C LYS A 2 -24.08 -59.08 -7.77
N LYS A 3 -23.65 -59.37 -9.00
CA LYS A 3 -22.63 -58.57 -9.73
C LYS A 3 -23.11 -57.16 -10.07
N SER A 4 -24.36 -57.02 -10.50
CA SER A 4 -24.97 -55.72 -10.82
C SER A 4 -25.19 -54.89 -9.56
N VAL A 5 -25.61 -55.53 -8.46
CA VAL A 5 -25.72 -54.86 -7.14
C VAL A 5 -24.36 -54.39 -6.64
N LEU A 6 -23.30 -55.18 -6.84
CA LEU A 6 -21.93 -54.79 -6.49
C LEU A 6 -21.45 -53.59 -7.32
N LEU A 7 -21.73 -53.57 -8.62
CA LEU A 7 -21.41 -52.42 -9.49
C LEU A 7 -22.14 -51.15 -9.07
N ILE A 8 -23.44 -51.25 -8.75
CA ILE A 8 -24.23 -50.11 -8.26
C ILE A 8 -23.68 -49.62 -6.91
N PHE A 9 -23.35 -50.55 -6.01
CA PHE A 9 -22.77 -50.20 -4.71
C PHE A 9 -21.43 -49.48 -4.85
N VAL A 10 -20.53 -49.98 -5.71
CA VAL A 10 -19.27 -49.30 -5.99
C VAL A 10 -19.52 -47.91 -6.56
N LEU A 11 -20.42 -47.76 -7.52
CA LEU A 11 -20.72 -46.46 -8.14
C LEU A 11 -21.25 -45.45 -7.11
N VAL A 12 -22.16 -45.87 -6.23
CA VAL A 12 -22.68 -45.02 -5.13
C VAL A 12 -21.56 -44.65 -4.16
N LEU A 13 -20.69 -45.60 -3.81
CA LEU A 13 -19.53 -45.35 -2.96
C LEU A 13 -18.61 -44.29 -3.59
N THR A 14 -18.29 -44.42 -4.88
CA THR A 14 -17.41 -43.49 -5.59
C THR A 14 -18.00 -42.08 -5.63
N VAL A 15 -19.29 -41.96 -5.94
CA VAL A 15 -20.00 -40.66 -5.95
C VAL A 15 -20.01 -40.03 -4.56
N SER A 16 -20.24 -40.84 -3.52
CA SER A 16 -20.27 -40.36 -2.14
C SER A 16 -18.89 -39.85 -1.70
N VAL A 17 -17.83 -40.62 -1.95
CA VAL A 17 -16.44 -40.21 -1.67
C VAL A 17 -16.07 -38.94 -2.42
N LEU A 18 -16.39 -38.86 -3.72
CA LEU A 18 -16.07 -37.68 -4.53
C LEU A 18 -16.81 -36.44 -4.04
N SER A 19 -18.06 -36.58 -3.58
CA SER A 19 -18.84 -35.49 -3.01
C SER A 19 -18.21 -34.95 -1.72
N VAL A 20 -17.78 -35.84 -0.82
CA VAL A 20 -17.11 -35.44 0.43
C VAL A 20 -15.80 -34.71 0.15
N ILE A 21 -14.97 -35.24 -0.75
CA ILE A 21 -13.71 -34.60 -1.16
C ILE A 21 -13.97 -33.22 -1.75
N ARG A 22 -14.96 -33.10 -2.64
CA ARG A 22 -15.29 -31.82 -3.28
C ARG A 22 -15.72 -30.78 -2.26
N THR A 23 -16.55 -31.15 -1.29
CA THR A 23 -16.97 -30.25 -0.21
C THR A 23 -15.79 -29.82 0.66
N TYR A 24 -14.91 -30.75 1.02
CA TYR A 24 -13.71 -30.44 1.80
C TYR A 24 -12.77 -29.46 1.07
N VAL A 25 -12.53 -29.71 -0.22
CA VAL A 25 -11.70 -28.83 -1.06
C VAL A 25 -12.36 -27.46 -1.22
N SER A 26 -13.68 -27.41 -1.48
CA SER A 26 -14.41 -26.15 -1.62
C SER A 26 -14.35 -25.32 -0.34
N ASN A 27 -14.46 -25.95 0.82
CA ASN A 27 -14.38 -25.26 2.11
C ASN A 27 -12.98 -24.69 2.35
N ASN A 28 -11.93 -25.45 2.02
CA ASN A 28 -10.55 -24.96 2.11
C ASN A 28 -10.28 -23.81 1.13
N ILE A 29 -10.74 -23.90 -0.12
CA ILE A 29 -10.59 -22.82 -1.11
C ILE A 29 -11.28 -21.54 -0.64
N ALA A 30 -12.48 -21.65 -0.06
CA ALA A 30 -13.18 -20.49 0.49
C ALA A 30 -12.36 -19.82 1.61
N THR A 31 -11.81 -20.60 2.54
CA THR A 31 -10.95 -20.08 3.62
C THR A 31 -9.65 -19.49 3.09
N SER A 32 -8.95 -20.19 2.20
CA SER A 32 -7.71 -19.71 1.57
C SER A 32 -7.91 -18.46 0.72
N GLY A 33 -9.06 -18.34 0.05
CA GLY A 33 -9.41 -17.16 -0.73
C GLY A 33 -9.59 -15.92 0.14
N VAL A 34 -10.22 -16.06 1.32
CA VAL A 34 -10.33 -14.96 2.29
C VAL A 34 -8.95 -14.54 2.79
N THR A 35 -8.09 -15.49 3.17
CA THR A 35 -6.73 -15.17 3.63
C THR A 35 -5.89 -14.51 2.53
N LEU A 36 -6.05 -14.97 1.28
CA LEU A 36 -5.35 -14.39 0.14
C LEU A 36 -5.80 -12.96 -0.10
N SER A 37 -7.11 -12.71 -0.07
CA SER A 37 -7.68 -11.37 -0.24
C SER A 37 -7.17 -10.38 0.81
N LEU A 38 -7.05 -10.79 2.06
CA LEU A 38 -6.50 -9.95 3.13
C LEU A 38 -5.03 -9.59 2.89
N ILE A 39 -4.23 -10.58 2.46
CA ILE A 39 -2.81 -10.35 2.13
C ILE A 39 -2.68 -9.42 0.91
N GLU A 40 -3.52 -9.60 -0.11
CA GLU A 40 -3.53 -8.73 -1.30
C GLU A 40 -3.90 -7.29 -0.96
N GLU A 41 -4.88 -7.10 -0.06
CA GLU A 41 -5.26 -5.78 0.44
C GLU A 41 -4.12 -5.09 1.21
N GLU A 42 -3.44 -5.83 2.10
CA GLU A 42 -2.29 -5.31 2.83
C GLU A 42 -1.13 -4.92 1.90
N VAL A 43 -0.83 -5.76 0.91
CA VAL A 43 0.18 -5.47 -0.12
C VAL A 43 -0.19 -4.22 -0.93
N ALA A 44 -1.45 -4.04 -1.29
CA ALA A 44 -1.92 -2.86 -2.02
C ALA A 44 -1.78 -1.58 -1.17
N SER A 45 -2.12 -1.66 0.12
CA SER A 45 -1.95 -0.56 1.08
C SER A 45 -0.48 -0.16 1.19
N LEU A 46 0.42 -1.13 1.45
CA LEU A 46 1.85 -0.88 1.58
C LEU A 46 2.48 -0.32 0.30
N LYS A 47 2.04 -0.76 -0.89
CA LYS A 47 2.49 -0.19 -2.17
C LYS A 47 2.09 1.28 -2.30
N THR A 48 0.87 1.61 -1.89
CA THR A 48 0.36 2.99 -1.93
C THR A 48 1.15 3.87 -0.98
N GLU A 49 1.39 3.41 0.25
CA GLU A 49 2.19 4.14 1.23
C GLU A 49 3.63 4.37 0.74
N ASN A 50 4.28 3.35 0.17
CA ASN A 50 5.61 3.49 -0.41
C ASN A 50 5.65 4.50 -1.57
N ALA A 51 4.62 4.54 -2.41
CA ALA A 51 4.53 5.52 -3.50
C ALA A 51 4.42 6.96 -2.95
N VAL A 52 3.59 7.18 -1.93
CA VAL A 52 3.45 8.49 -1.27
C VAL A 52 4.75 8.90 -0.58
N LEU A 53 5.42 7.98 0.12
CA LEU A 53 6.72 8.26 0.76
C LEU A 53 7.79 8.61 -0.28
N SER A 54 7.84 7.87 -1.39
CA SER A 54 8.78 8.14 -2.48
C SER A 54 8.55 9.52 -3.08
N GLN A 55 7.30 9.93 -3.29
CA GLN A 55 6.98 11.27 -3.77
C GLN A 55 7.47 12.36 -2.82
N LYS A 56 7.20 12.21 -1.51
CA LYS A 56 7.67 13.16 -0.48
C LYS A 56 9.20 13.24 -0.46
N LEU A 57 9.88 12.11 -0.61
CA LEU A 57 11.33 12.05 -0.68
C LEU A 57 11.87 12.78 -1.90
N TYR A 58 11.26 12.61 -3.07
CA TYR A 58 11.66 13.33 -4.28
C TYR A 58 11.43 14.83 -4.17
N GLU A 59 10.30 15.24 -3.59
CA GLU A 59 10.01 16.66 -3.35
C GLU A 59 11.04 17.27 -2.40
N SER A 60 11.29 16.63 -1.26
CA SER A 60 12.29 17.07 -0.29
C SER A 60 13.69 17.13 -0.93
N SER A 61 14.08 16.11 -1.68
CA SER A 61 15.38 16.06 -2.37
C SER A 61 15.52 17.17 -3.41
N SER A 62 14.44 17.46 -4.15
CA SER A 62 14.40 18.56 -5.12
C SER A 62 14.61 19.90 -4.43
N LEU A 63 13.90 20.16 -3.33
CA LEU A 63 14.04 21.38 -2.53
C LEU A 63 15.45 21.50 -1.93
N THR A 64 16.00 20.41 -1.39
CA THR A 64 17.37 20.39 -0.88
C THR A 64 18.40 20.70 -1.97
N ASN A 65 18.21 20.18 -3.18
CA ASN A 65 19.08 20.48 -4.32
C ASN A 65 19.00 21.96 -4.71
N VAL A 66 17.80 22.55 -4.71
CA VAL A 66 17.62 23.99 -4.93
C VAL A 66 18.31 24.80 -3.84
N ALA A 67 18.12 24.46 -2.57
CA ALA A 67 18.76 25.11 -1.43
C ALA A 67 20.29 25.03 -1.50
N SER A 68 20.84 23.87 -1.87
CA SER A 68 22.28 23.67 -2.06
C SER A 68 22.84 24.56 -3.17
N LYS A 69 22.16 24.64 -4.33
CA LYS A 69 22.56 25.54 -5.42
C LYS A 69 22.45 27.01 -5.04
N ALA A 70 21.40 27.39 -4.32
CA ALA A 70 21.23 28.75 -3.82
C ALA A 70 22.36 29.15 -2.88
N SER A 71 22.77 28.25 -1.98
CA SER A 71 23.91 28.47 -1.08
C SER A 71 25.23 28.64 -1.85
N VAL A 72 25.49 27.82 -2.88
CA VAL A 72 26.68 27.97 -3.75
C VAL A 72 26.68 29.31 -4.49
N LEU A 73 25.51 29.82 -4.88
CA LEU A 73 25.34 31.11 -5.52
C LEU A 73 25.39 32.30 -4.53
N GLY A 74 25.60 32.04 -3.24
CA GLY A 74 25.73 33.07 -2.21
C GLY A 74 24.40 33.60 -1.66
N PHE A 75 23.28 32.95 -1.99
CA PHE A 75 22.00 33.25 -1.32
C PHE A 75 22.06 32.75 0.12
N VAL A 76 21.71 33.63 1.06
CA VAL A 76 21.69 33.36 2.51
C VAL A 76 20.27 33.30 3.01
N ASP A 77 20.02 32.41 3.97
CA ASP A 77 18.69 32.23 4.55
C ASP A 77 18.29 33.47 5.36
N SER A 78 17.08 34.01 5.14
CA SER A 78 16.65 35.25 5.79
C SER A 78 16.20 34.98 7.23
N GLN A 79 17.16 34.92 8.16
CA GLN A 79 16.92 34.68 9.59
C GLN A 79 16.32 35.89 10.35
N THR A 80 15.91 36.96 9.67
CA THR A 80 15.46 38.19 10.34
C THR A 80 13.95 38.33 10.32
N SER A 81 13.31 38.15 11.47
CA SER A 81 12.01 38.73 11.77
C SER A 81 12.12 40.25 11.60
N PHE A 82 11.68 40.77 10.46
CA PHE A 82 11.69 42.21 10.19
C PHE A 82 10.60 42.86 11.06
N VAL A 83 10.94 43.25 12.28
CA VAL A 83 10.14 44.20 13.05
C VAL A 83 10.52 45.58 12.51
N LEU A 84 9.69 46.11 11.61
CA LEU A 84 9.72 47.52 11.21
C LEU A 84 9.41 48.35 12.46
N ASN A 85 10.43 48.68 13.25
CA ASN A 85 10.30 49.70 14.29
C ASN A 85 10.18 51.05 13.58
N SER A 86 8.93 51.46 13.32
CA SER A 86 8.57 52.74 12.76
C SER A 86 8.88 53.85 13.77
N GLY A 87 10.12 54.33 13.74
CA GLY A 87 10.53 55.42 14.63
C GLY A 87 11.80 56.07 14.13
N LEU A 88 11.66 57.00 13.17
CA LEU A 88 12.15 58.39 13.25
C LEU A 88 11.96 59.10 11.90
N PRO A 89 11.49 60.37 11.89
CA PRO A 89 11.19 61.10 10.66
C PRO A 89 12.45 61.73 10.05
N VAL A 90 12.61 61.60 8.73
CA VAL A 90 13.54 62.38 7.89
C VAL A 90 12.70 63.09 6.82
N ALA A 91 12.83 64.36 6.49
CA ALA A 91 13.66 65.47 6.95
C ALA A 91 12.86 66.78 6.75
N LYS A 92 13.16 67.83 7.51
CA LYS A 92 12.65 69.18 7.25
C LYS A 92 13.75 69.99 6.56
N ARG A 93 13.49 70.47 5.35
CA ARG A 93 14.09 71.70 4.84
C ARG A 93 13.11 72.39 3.90
#